data_AF-A0A3C0TME0-F1
#
_entry.id   AF-A0A3C0TME0-F1
#
_cell.length_a   1.000
_cell.length_b   1.000
_cell.length_c   1.000
_cell.angle_alpha   90.00
_cell.angle_beta   90.00
_cell.angle_gamma   90.00
#
_symmetry.space_group_name_H-M   'P 1'
#
loop_
_entity.id
_entity.type
_entity.pdbx_description
1 polymer ?
#
loop_
_entity_poly.entity_id
_entity_poly.type
_entity_poly.pdbx_seq_one_letter_code
_entity_poly.pdbx_strand_id
1 'polypeptide(L)'
;MKTLHFPKLFALILIIVTFLLALSAPSSGKYLCAGEDATLGCLKDNFDRLHSSNENHFWYILIMAAKEAQQCGPMSETAGFLDLVRFQTSDGEFGKFYSAQIENLCTNRPLCFLEALVKLGLKEQKDVIKRLISPQFVERPSIEAAFTMNGKNPKYRKLVEMYLTESVRME
;
A
#
# COMPACT_ATOMS: atom_id res chain seq x y z
N MET A 1 -58.67 -11.80 -48.90
CA MET A 1 -57.51 -12.19 -48.07
C MET A 1 -56.83 -10.92 -47.58
N LYS A 2 -56.90 -10.62 -46.27
CA LYS A 2 -56.20 -9.47 -45.66
C LYS A 2 -54.87 -9.98 -45.11
N THR A 3 -53.76 -9.49 -45.65
CA THR A 3 -52.40 -9.77 -45.16
C THR A 3 -52.23 -9.09 -43.79
N LEU A 4 -52.09 -9.88 -42.72
CA LEU A 4 -51.75 -9.36 -41.40
C LEU A 4 -50.33 -8.79 -41.44
N HIS A 5 -50.20 -7.47 -41.27
CA HIS A 5 -48.92 -6.79 -41.10
C HIS A 5 -48.29 -7.17 -39.75
N PHE A 6 -47.47 -8.22 -39.76
CA PHE A 6 -46.71 -8.73 -38.62
C PHE A 6 -45.41 -7.98 -38.20
N PRO A 7 -44.83 -7.01 -38.94
CA PRO A 7 -43.48 -6.52 -38.62
C PRO A 7 -43.42 -5.61 -37.39
N LYS A 8 -44.55 -5.00 -36.99
CA LYS A 8 -44.58 -4.08 -35.84
C LYS A 8 -44.53 -4.80 -34.48
N LEU A 9 -45.06 -6.02 -34.40
CA LEU A 9 -45.07 -6.80 -33.16
C LEU A 9 -43.67 -7.33 -32.81
N PHE A 10 -42.93 -7.79 -33.84
CA PHE A 10 -41.55 -8.27 -33.67
C PHE A 10 -40.59 -7.16 -33.24
N ALA A 11 -40.74 -5.95 -33.79
CA ALA A 11 -39.92 -4.80 -33.38
C ALA A 11 -40.15 -4.43 -31.90
N LEU A 12 -41.40 -4.48 -31.44
CA LEU A 12 -41.73 -4.20 -30.03
C LEU A 12 -41.12 -5.23 -29.08
N ILE A 13 -41.20 -6.53 -29.43
CA ILE A 13 -40.62 -7.60 -28.62
C ILE A 13 -39.09 -7.47 -28.56
N LEU A 14 -38.43 -7.10 -29.67
CA LEU A 14 -36.98 -6.92 -29.70
C LEU A 14 -36.52 -5.77 -28.79
N ILE A 15 -37.27 -4.65 -28.75
CA ILE A 15 -36.97 -3.50 -27.89
C ILE A 15 -37.16 -3.86 -26.41
N ILE A 16 -38.21 -4.62 -26.08
CA ILE A 16 -38.46 -5.05 -24.70
C ILE A 16 -37.35 -6.00 -24.21
N VAL A 17 -36.91 -6.94 -25.06
CA VAL A 17 -35.84 -7.89 -24.71
C VAL A 17 -34.49 -7.18 -24.53
N THR A 18 -34.13 -6.20 -25.38
CA THR A 18 -32.88 -5.44 -25.20
C THR A 18 -32.92 -4.54 -23.96
N PHE A 19 -34.07 -3.96 -23.63
CA PHE A 19 -34.23 -3.14 -22.42
C PHE A 19 -34.14 -3.98 -21.14
N LEU A 20 -34.72 -5.19 -21.13
CA LEU A 20 -34.62 -6.11 -20.00
C LEU A 20 -33.19 -6.64 -19.81
N LEU A 21 -32.44 -6.88 -20.89
CA LEU A 21 -31.03 -7.28 -20.80
C LEU A 21 -30.14 -6.14 -20.26
N ALA A 22 -30.42 -4.88 -20.59
CA ALA A 22 -29.69 -3.73 -20.05
C ALA A 22 -29.90 -3.53 -18.54
N LEU A 23 -31.07 -3.90 -18.01
CA LEU A 23 -31.38 -3.88 -16.57
C LEU A 23 -30.80 -5.08 -15.81
N SER A 24 -30.43 -6.15 -16.52
CA SER A 24 -29.78 -7.32 -15.94
C SER A 24 -28.25 -7.23 -15.88
N ALA A 25 -27.67 -6.10 -16.29
CA ALA A 25 -26.27 -5.83 -15.99
C ALA A 25 -26.12 -5.86 -14.47
N PRO A 26 -25.38 -6.85 -13.90
CA PRO A 26 -25.30 -6.95 -12.47
C PRO A 26 -24.62 -5.68 -11.96
N SER A 27 -25.28 -4.93 -11.08
CA SER A 27 -24.64 -3.89 -10.28
C SER A 27 -23.71 -4.52 -9.23
N SER A 28 -22.92 -5.52 -9.63
CA SER A 28 -21.90 -6.15 -8.81
C SER A 28 -20.58 -5.41 -8.96
N GLY A 29 -20.64 -4.08 -8.95
CA GLY A 29 -19.49 -3.27 -8.57
C GLY A 29 -19.38 -3.29 -7.06
N LYS A 30 -19.04 -4.43 -6.45
CA LYS A 30 -18.52 -4.39 -5.07
C LYS A 30 -17.30 -3.47 -5.13
N TYR A 31 -17.40 -2.29 -4.52
CA TYR A 31 -16.27 -1.37 -4.42
C TYR A 31 -15.10 -2.15 -3.81
N LEU A 32 -14.00 -2.22 -4.56
CA LEU A 32 -12.81 -2.96 -4.15
C LEU A 32 -12.30 -2.43 -2.81
N CYS A 33 -12.08 -3.30 -1.84
CA CYS A 33 -11.64 -2.95 -0.49
C CYS A 33 -12.58 -1.99 0.27
N ALA A 34 -13.91 -2.07 0.12
CA ALA A 34 -14.83 -1.15 0.80
C ALA A 34 -15.33 -1.64 2.16
N GLY A 35 -15.79 -0.71 3.00
CA GLY A 35 -16.35 -1.04 4.33
C GLY A 35 -15.32 -1.70 5.23
N GLU A 36 -15.68 -2.86 5.80
CA GLU A 36 -14.79 -3.64 6.67
C GLU A 36 -13.59 -4.23 5.92
N ASP A 37 -13.66 -4.35 4.59
CA ASP A 37 -12.56 -4.82 3.74
C ASP A 37 -11.55 -3.71 3.38
N ALA A 38 -11.74 -2.48 3.89
CA ALA A 38 -10.83 -1.35 3.71
C ALA A 38 -9.55 -1.47 4.55
N THR A 39 -8.86 -2.59 4.39
CA THR A 39 -7.69 -2.98 5.17
C THR A 39 -6.41 -2.86 4.35
N LEU A 40 -5.29 -2.76 5.07
CA LEU A 40 -3.96 -2.82 4.47
C LEU A 40 -3.73 -4.12 3.70
N GLY A 41 -4.27 -5.25 4.17
CA GLY A 41 -4.24 -6.52 3.46
C GLY A 41 -4.89 -6.42 2.07
N CYS A 42 -6.11 -5.88 2.00
CA CYS A 42 -6.81 -5.71 0.72
C CYS A 42 -6.06 -4.76 -0.23
N LEU A 43 -5.49 -3.66 0.30
CA LEU A 43 -4.65 -2.75 -0.48
C LEU A 43 -3.44 -3.46 -1.08
N LYS A 44 -2.75 -4.30 -0.30
CA LYS A 44 -1.59 -5.07 -0.78
C LYS A 44 -1.95 -6.05 -1.89
N ASP A 45 -3.08 -6.72 -1.79
CA ASP A 45 -3.51 -7.71 -2.78
C ASP A 45 -4.03 -7.08 -4.07
N ASN A 46 -4.41 -5.80 -4.00
CA ASN A 46 -5.05 -5.08 -5.10
C ASN A 46 -4.35 -3.77 -5.45
N PHE A 47 -3.07 -3.62 -5.11
CA PHE A 47 -2.37 -2.34 -5.11
C PHE A 47 -2.52 -1.57 -6.42
N ASP A 48 -2.09 -2.16 -7.55
CA ASP A 48 -2.12 -1.51 -8.87
C ASP A 48 -3.54 -1.22 -9.36
N ARG A 49 -4.46 -2.14 -9.05
CA ARG A 49 -5.86 -2.01 -9.46
C ARG A 49 -6.53 -0.90 -8.67
N LEU A 50 -6.33 -0.83 -7.37
CA LEU A 50 -6.94 0.19 -6.53
C LEU A 50 -6.35 1.56 -6.83
N HIS A 51 -5.04 1.65 -6.99
CA HIS A 51 -4.35 2.88 -7.38
C HIS A 51 -4.88 3.45 -8.72
N SER A 52 -5.08 2.61 -9.74
CA SER A 52 -5.53 3.06 -11.06
C SER A 52 -7.05 3.26 -11.20
N SER A 53 -7.86 2.50 -10.46
CA SER A 53 -9.33 2.53 -10.63
C SER A 53 -10.08 3.32 -9.55
N ASN A 54 -9.47 3.55 -8.39
CA ASN A 54 -10.07 4.32 -7.29
C ASN A 54 -8.99 4.93 -6.39
N GLU A 55 -8.25 5.88 -6.96
CA GLU A 55 -7.12 6.56 -6.32
C GLU A 55 -7.46 7.15 -4.94
N ASN A 56 -8.63 7.78 -4.79
CA ASN A 56 -9.07 8.33 -3.49
C ASN A 56 -9.16 7.25 -2.41
N HIS A 57 -9.66 6.08 -2.77
CA HIS A 57 -9.80 4.96 -1.83
C HIS A 57 -8.46 4.29 -1.53
N PHE A 58 -7.58 4.20 -2.53
CA PHE A 58 -6.19 3.79 -2.34
C PHE A 58 -5.50 4.67 -1.29
N TRP A 59 -5.53 5.99 -1.47
CA TRP A 59 -4.89 6.94 -0.56
C TRP A 59 -5.53 6.92 0.83
N TYR A 60 -6.85 6.77 0.91
CA TYR A 60 -7.54 6.63 2.19
C TYR A 60 -6.98 5.45 3.02
N ILE A 61 -6.95 4.24 2.45
CA ILE A 61 -6.45 3.06 3.17
C ILE A 61 -4.96 3.24 3.51
N LEU A 62 -4.16 3.74 2.57
CA LEU A 62 -2.73 3.94 2.77
C LEU A 62 -2.43 4.95 3.91
N ILE A 63 -3.15 6.07 3.96
CA ILE A 63 -3.01 7.08 5.02
C ILE A 63 -3.42 6.51 6.38
N MET A 64 -4.50 5.72 6.43
CA MET A 64 -4.93 5.08 7.67
C MET A 64 -3.89 4.08 8.19
N ALA A 65 -3.35 3.24 7.30
CA ALA A 65 -2.28 2.29 7.64
C ALA A 65 -1.00 3.02 8.10
N ALA A 66 -0.61 4.10 7.43
CA ALA A 66 0.52 4.92 7.84
C ALA A 66 0.31 5.52 9.24
N LYS A 67 -0.88 6.09 9.51
CA LYS A 67 -1.23 6.66 10.81
C LYS A 67 -1.13 5.63 11.92
N GLU A 68 -1.64 4.42 11.68
CA GLU A 68 -1.56 3.31 12.64
C GLU A 68 -0.11 2.91 12.91
N ALA A 69 0.72 2.80 11.86
CA ALA A 69 2.15 2.53 11.99
C ALA A 69 2.85 3.63 12.82
N GLN A 70 2.59 4.92 12.56
CA GLN A 70 3.17 6.05 13.32
C GLN A 70 2.77 6.06 14.80
N GLN A 71 1.61 5.49 15.13
CA GLN A 71 1.12 5.35 16.50
C GLN A 71 1.64 4.10 17.20
N CYS A 72 2.52 3.33 16.55
CA CYS A 72 2.97 2.02 17.02
C CYS A 72 1.80 1.08 17.29
N GLY A 73 0.86 1.00 16.33
CA GLY A 73 -0.25 0.06 16.38
C GLY A 73 0.19 -1.41 16.46
N PRO A 74 -0.73 -2.36 16.22
CA PRO A 74 -0.40 -3.78 16.22
C PRO A 74 0.81 -4.05 15.33
N MET A 75 1.79 -4.78 15.86
CA MET A 75 3.07 -4.97 15.17
C MET A 75 2.92 -5.65 13.80
N SER A 76 1.86 -6.43 13.59
CA SER A 76 1.49 -7.00 12.29
C SER A 76 1.11 -5.92 11.27
N GLU A 77 0.39 -4.88 11.67
CA GLU A 77 -0.01 -3.77 10.80
C GLU A 77 1.18 -2.87 10.48
N THR A 78 2.02 -2.53 11.47
CA THR A 78 3.25 -1.77 11.23
C THR A 78 4.19 -2.52 10.29
N ALA A 79 4.39 -3.83 10.50
CA ALA A 79 5.17 -4.66 9.58
C ALA A 79 4.49 -4.74 8.20
N GLY A 80 3.18 -4.90 8.15
CA GLY A 80 2.41 -4.86 6.90
C GLY A 80 2.64 -3.56 6.12
N PHE A 81 2.73 -2.43 6.82
CA PHE A 81 2.96 -1.12 6.22
C PHE A 81 4.37 -1.03 5.66
N LEU A 82 5.39 -1.47 6.42
CA LEU A 82 6.77 -1.53 5.92
C LEU A 82 6.95 -2.51 4.74
N ASP A 83 6.12 -3.55 4.66
CA ASP A 83 6.11 -4.49 3.53
C ASP A 83 5.62 -3.83 2.23
N LEU A 84 5.00 -2.63 2.29
CA LEU A 84 4.62 -1.89 1.09
C LEU A 84 5.83 -1.45 0.25
N VAL A 85 7.05 -1.52 0.78
CA VAL A 85 8.29 -1.26 0.04
C VAL A 85 8.42 -2.10 -1.23
N ARG A 86 7.76 -3.28 -1.27
CA ARG A 86 7.79 -4.21 -2.39
C ARG A 86 7.08 -3.66 -3.64
N PHE A 87 6.17 -2.71 -3.47
CA PHE A 87 5.47 -2.08 -4.58
C PHE A 87 6.34 -0.97 -5.16
N GLN A 88 6.62 -1.09 -6.45
CA GLN A 88 7.23 -0.03 -7.24
C GLN A 88 6.14 0.57 -8.10
N THR A 89 5.89 1.85 -7.90
CA THR A 89 4.92 2.58 -8.69
C THR A 89 5.65 3.54 -9.61
N SER A 90 5.11 3.74 -10.81
CA SER A 90 5.68 4.69 -11.77
C SER A 90 5.41 6.15 -11.36
N ASP A 91 4.37 6.38 -10.56
CA ASP A 91 4.11 7.66 -9.94
C ASP A 91 5.04 7.83 -8.73
N GLY A 92 5.81 8.92 -8.72
CA GLY A 92 6.70 9.20 -7.60
C GLY A 92 5.97 9.55 -6.29
N GLU A 93 4.64 9.67 -6.31
CA GLU A 93 3.85 10.14 -5.17
C GLU A 93 3.78 9.11 -4.05
N PHE A 94 3.38 7.87 -4.37
CA PHE A 94 3.45 6.78 -3.40
C PHE A 94 4.86 6.65 -2.82
N GLY A 95 5.89 6.68 -3.67
CA GLY A 95 7.28 6.55 -3.26
C GLY A 95 7.71 7.64 -2.27
N LYS A 96 7.33 8.90 -2.53
CA LYS A 96 7.59 10.05 -1.64
C LYS A 96 6.82 9.93 -0.33
N PHE A 97 5.52 9.65 -0.40
CA PHE A 97 4.68 9.48 0.78
C PHE A 97 5.26 8.37 1.68
N TYR A 98 5.52 7.20 1.10
CA TYR A 98 6.06 6.05 1.83
C TYR A 98 7.41 6.36 2.48
N SER A 99 8.35 6.97 1.73
CA SER A 99 9.64 7.39 2.28
C SER A 99 9.47 8.35 3.47
N ALA A 100 8.61 9.37 3.35
CA ALA A 100 8.34 10.30 4.44
C ALA A 100 7.81 9.59 5.70
N GLN A 101 6.93 8.61 5.54
CA GLN A 101 6.38 7.86 6.67
C GLN A 101 7.43 6.96 7.32
N ILE A 102 8.21 6.17 6.56
CA ILE A 102 9.20 5.27 7.16
C ILE A 102 10.38 6.02 7.80
N GLU A 103 10.78 7.15 7.23
CA GLU A 103 11.83 8.01 7.79
C GLU A 103 11.38 8.57 9.15
N ASN A 104 10.17 9.12 9.21
CA ASN A 104 9.58 9.60 10.46
C ASN A 104 9.35 8.49 11.48
N LEU A 105 8.93 7.31 11.04
CA LEU A 105 8.74 6.16 11.93
C LEU A 105 10.09 5.71 12.53
N CYS A 106 11.13 5.66 11.71
CA CYS A 106 12.48 5.30 12.13
C CYS A 106 13.04 6.28 13.17
N THR A 107 12.88 7.59 12.97
CA THR A 107 13.45 8.61 13.87
C THR A 107 12.61 8.80 15.14
N ASN A 108 11.29 8.91 15.01
CA ASN A 108 10.41 9.26 16.13
C ASN A 108 10.03 8.03 16.97
N ARG A 109 10.01 6.84 16.37
CA ARG A 109 9.60 5.57 17.00
C ARG A 109 10.57 4.42 16.68
N PRO A 110 11.88 4.57 16.95
CA PRO A 110 12.93 3.65 16.48
C PRO A 110 12.71 2.20 16.93
N LEU A 111 12.23 1.98 18.16
CA LEU A 111 11.95 0.63 18.65
C LEU A 111 10.82 -0.05 17.86
N CYS A 112 9.70 0.63 17.64
CA CYS A 112 8.58 0.09 16.86
C CYS A 112 9.00 -0.19 15.42
N PHE A 113 9.72 0.75 14.82
CA PHE A 113 10.28 0.59 13.47
C PHE A 113 11.14 -0.68 13.37
N LEU A 114 12.13 -0.83 14.27
CA LEU A 114 13.03 -1.99 14.25
C LEU A 114 12.31 -3.31 14.53
N GLU A 115 11.32 -3.31 15.42
CA GLU A 115 10.49 -4.48 15.70
C GLU A 115 9.62 -4.92 14.53
N ALA A 116 9.07 -3.97 13.79
CA ALA A 116 8.32 -4.24 12.57
C ALA A 116 9.26 -4.71 11.46
N LEU A 117 10.42 -4.07 11.31
CA LEU A 117 11.40 -4.36 10.27
C LEU A 117 11.96 -5.79 10.40
N VAL A 118 12.28 -6.27 11.62
CA VAL A 118 12.75 -7.66 11.80
C VAL A 118 11.72 -8.72 11.43
N LYS A 119 10.42 -8.38 11.34
CA LYS A 119 9.36 -9.31 10.94
C LYS A 119 9.24 -9.46 9.42
N LEU A 120 9.86 -8.57 8.65
CA LEU A 120 9.83 -8.65 7.19
C LEU A 120 10.78 -9.73 6.67
N GLY A 121 10.60 -10.11 5.41
CA GLY A 121 11.59 -10.89 4.67
C GLY A 121 12.90 -10.12 4.48
N LEU A 122 14.00 -10.84 4.28
CA LEU A 122 15.33 -10.22 4.14
C LEU A 122 15.42 -9.26 2.95
N LYS A 123 14.68 -9.52 1.87
CA LYS A 123 14.64 -8.64 0.70
C LYS A 123 13.98 -7.31 1.07
N GLU A 124 12.82 -7.36 1.71
CA GLU A 124 12.06 -6.20 2.13
C GLU A 124 12.82 -5.39 3.18
N GLN A 125 13.51 -6.06 4.11
CA GLN A 125 14.42 -5.38 5.05
C GLN A 125 15.49 -4.55 4.33
N LYS A 126 16.14 -5.13 3.33
CA LYS A 126 17.14 -4.44 2.50
C LYS A 126 16.53 -3.29 1.72
N ASP A 127 15.35 -3.48 1.14
CA ASP A 127 14.68 -2.46 0.34
C ASP A 127 14.26 -1.25 1.22
N VAL A 128 13.79 -1.49 2.46
CA VAL A 128 13.52 -0.42 3.43
C VAL A 128 14.82 0.29 3.81
N ILE A 129 15.86 -0.46 4.18
CA ILE A 129 17.16 0.13 4.57
C ILE A 129 17.75 0.97 3.43
N LYS A 130 17.66 0.49 2.19
CA LYS A 130 18.14 1.22 1.01
C LYS A 130 17.49 2.60 0.87
N ARG A 131 16.20 2.72 1.19
CA ARG A 131 15.50 4.02 1.19
C ARG A 131 16.00 4.96 2.28
N LEU A 132 16.40 4.41 3.43
CA LEU A 132 16.87 5.20 4.58
C LEU A 132 18.33 5.69 4.47
N ILE A 133 19.11 5.20 3.50
CA ILE A 133 20.50 5.66 3.32
C ILE A 133 20.54 7.06 2.72
N SER A 134 19.57 7.40 1.86
CA SER A 134 19.43 8.71 1.23
C SER A 134 18.08 9.33 1.60
N PRO A 135 17.85 9.65 2.89
CA PRO A 135 16.57 10.16 3.34
C PRO A 135 16.25 11.50 2.69
N GLN A 136 14.96 11.75 2.44
CA GLN A 136 14.48 12.96 1.75
C GLN A 136 13.74 13.92 2.69
N PHE A 137 13.24 13.42 3.81
CA PHE A 137 12.33 14.12 4.72
C PHE A 137 12.91 14.29 6.12
N VAL A 138 13.91 13.50 6.49
CA VAL A 138 14.66 13.66 7.74
C VAL A 138 16.16 13.70 7.49
N GLU A 139 16.92 14.29 8.41
CA GLU A 139 18.37 14.34 8.30
C GLU A 139 19.00 12.95 8.55
N ARG A 140 19.97 12.57 7.73
CA ARG A 140 20.70 11.30 7.85
C ARG A 140 21.25 11.01 9.26
N PRO A 141 21.85 11.98 10.00
CA PRO A 141 22.29 11.75 11.37
C PRO A 141 21.18 11.30 12.33
N SER A 142 19.92 11.70 12.09
CA SER A 142 18.78 11.27 12.92
C SER A 142 18.46 9.79 12.72
N ILE A 143 18.59 9.28 11.49
CA ILE A 143 18.44 7.86 11.18
C ILE A 143 19.61 7.06 11.77
N GLU A 144 20.85 7.53 11.60
CA GLU A 144 22.03 6.90 12.19
C GLU A 144 21.91 6.78 13.72
N ALA A 145 21.43 7.84 14.40
CA ALA A 145 21.14 7.81 15.83
C ALA A 145 20.10 6.74 16.19
N ALA A 146 19.00 6.64 15.43
CA ALA A 146 17.95 5.65 15.66
C ALA A 146 18.47 4.19 15.61
N PHE A 147 19.34 3.86 14.65
CA PHE A 147 19.96 2.54 14.57
C PHE A 147 21.03 2.31 15.65
N THR A 148 21.93 3.27 15.84
CA THR A 148 23.06 3.11 16.78
C THR A 148 22.62 3.00 18.24
N MET A 149 21.60 3.76 18.66
CA MET A 149 21.01 3.65 20.01
C MET A 149 20.50 2.23 20.32
N ASN A 150 20.09 1.49 19.29
CA ASN A 150 19.54 0.15 19.42
C ASN A 150 20.53 -0.97 19.02
N GLY A 151 21.76 -0.62 18.61
CA GLY A 151 22.77 -1.56 18.11
C GLY A 151 23.27 -2.60 19.11
N LYS A 152 23.11 -2.33 20.41
CA LYS A 152 23.46 -3.30 21.46
C LYS A 152 22.45 -4.44 21.59
N ASN A 153 21.22 -4.27 21.08
CA ASN A 153 20.19 -5.30 21.14
C ASN A 153 20.49 -6.41 20.10
N PRO A 154 20.73 -7.67 20.52
CA PRO A 154 21.03 -8.77 19.60
C PRO A 154 19.96 -9.00 18.52
N LYS A 155 18.69 -8.70 18.83
CA LYS A 155 17.57 -8.83 17.90
C LYS A 155 17.72 -7.92 16.67
N TYR A 156 18.30 -6.73 16.84
CA TYR A 156 18.41 -5.72 15.79
C TYR A 156 19.81 -5.62 15.19
N ARG A 157 20.80 -6.31 15.77
CA ARG A 157 22.21 -6.22 15.36
C ARG A 157 22.39 -6.32 13.85
N LYS A 158 21.77 -7.33 13.21
CA LYS A 158 21.87 -7.53 11.75
C LYS A 158 21.29 -6.36 10.94
N LEU A 159 20.20 -5.75 11.38
CA LEU A 159 19.61 -4.59 10.71
C LEU A 159 20.51 -3.36 10.85
N VAL A 160 21.07 -3.15 12.04
CA VAL A 160 21.99 -2.05 12.33
C VAL A 160 23.28 -2.19 11.52
N GLU A 161 23.87 -3.38 11.49
CA GLU A 161 25.04 -3.68 10.66
C GLU A 161 24.76 -3.46 9.17
N MET A 162 23.59 -3.90 8.69
CA MET A 162 23.18 -3.69 7.31
C MET A 162 23.08 -2.21 6.97
N TYR A 163 22.42 -1.40 7.82
CA TYR A 163 22.31 0.03 7.62
C TYR A 163 23.68 0.73 7.60
N LEU A 164 24.52 0.48 8.63
CA LEU A 164 25.84 1.10 8.74
C LEU A 164 26.80 0.69 7.62
N THR A 165 26.70 -0.54 7.13
CA THR A 165 27.54 -1.01 6.02
C THR A 165 27.17 -0.33 4.71
N GLU A 166 25.87 -0.22 4.42
CA GLU A 166 25.40 0.39 3.18
C GLU A 166 25.54 1.93 3.21
N SER A 167 25.46 2.56 4.38
CA SER A 167 25.66 4.02 4.51
C SER A 167 27.10 4.45 4.17
N VAL A 168 28.09 3.66 4.57
CA VAL A 168 29.51 3.88 4.24
C VAL A 168 29.80 3.70 2.75
N ARG A 169 29.07 2.84 2.04
CA ARG A 169 29.28 2.61 0.59
C ARG A 169 28.80 3.74 -0.31
N MET A 170 27.95 4.61 0.20
CA MET A 170 27.35 5.72 -0.56
C MET A 170 28.05 7.06 -0.33
N GLU A 171 29.10 7.08 0.50
CA GLU A 171 30.04 8.20 0.66
C GLU A 171 31.21 8.10 -0.33
#